data_AF-A0A3P7K532-F1
#
_entry.id   AF-A0A3P7K532-F1
#
_cell.length_a   1.000
_cell.length_b   1.000
_cell.length_c   1.000
_cell.angle_alpha   90.00
_cell.angle_beta   90.00
_cell.angle_gamma   90.00
#
_symmetry.space_group_name_H-M   'P 1'
#
loop_
_entity.id
_entity.type
_entity.pdbx_description
1 polymer ?
#
loop_
_entity_poly.entity_id
_entity_poly.type
_entity_poly.pdbx_seq_one_letter_code
_entity_poly.pdbx_strand_id
1 'polypeptide(L)'
;MDSNERPGLIMAYVTEPDRTGHKHKGPKQRDEIYELGDLQLERALIEVDNALSQFLKMLEKEGLWCCVNLVIVSDHGMAQIDTQVVLKKRLNITGMYIVPGLTAHIFKENSTMTIEEIESALTRKEEEGKKDLIRVFTNKTMPLRYYYSHSRRIGDLVLVSQPHVQVVM
;
A
#
# COMPACT_ATOMS: atom_id res chain seq x y z
N MET A 1 -25.92 23.02 -20.28
CA MET A 1 -25.94 21.62 -20.73
C MET A 1 -27.39 21.21 -20.84
N ASP A 2 -27.76 20.61 -21.96
CA ASP A 2 -29.08 20.01 -22.06
C ASP A 2 -29.21 18.89 -21.02
N SER A 3 -30.43 18.64 -20.55
CA SER A 3 -30.68 17.61 -19.52
C SER A 3 -30.15 16.23 -19.94
N ASN A 4 -30.14 15.96 -21.24
CA ASN A 4 -29.69 14.70 -21.82
C ASN A 4 -28.16 14.58 -21.90
N GLU A 5 -27.42 15.66 -21.69
CA GLU A 5 -25.95 15.69 -21.71
C GLU A 5 -25.35 15.72 -20.30
N ARG A 6 -26.15 16.01 -19.27
CA ARG A 6 -25.66 16.16 -17.90
C ARG A 6 -25.37 14.78 -17.29
N PRO A 7 -24.14 14.52 -16.77
CA PRO A 7 -23.79 13.22 -16.21
C PRO A 7 -24.56 12.92 -14.92
N GLY A 8 -24.98 11.66 -14.77
CA GLY A 8 -25.62 11.15 -13.54
C GLY A 8 -24.62 10.64 -12.49
N LEU A 9 -23.35 10.44 -12.88
CA LEU A 9 -22.26 10.04 -12.01
C LEU A 9 -21.03 10.88 -12.35
N ILE A 10 -20.40 11.44 -11.33
CA ILE A 10 -19.12 12.14 -11.43
C ILE A 10 -18.17 11.49 -10.44
N MET A 11 -16.99 11.11 -10.91
CA MET A 11 -15.91 10.60 -10.07
C MET A 11 -14.73 11.57 -10.17
N ALA A 12 -14.20 11.97 -9.02
CA ALA A 12 -13.00 12.78 -8.90
C ALA A 12 -12.02 12.09 -7.97
N TYR A 13 -10.73 12.20 -8.29
CA TYR A 13 -9.65 11.62 -7.50
C TYR A 13 -8.65 12.71 -7.16
N VAL A 14 -8.22 12.75 -5.89
CA VAL A 14 -7.20 13.66 -5.39
C VAL A 14 -6.03 12.81 -4.92
N THR A 15 -4.82 13.15 -5.36
CA THR A 15 -3.59 12.38 -5.06
C THR A 15 -3.05 12.61 -3.66
N GLU A 16 -3.45 13.70 -3.01
CA GLU A 16 -3.10 13.98 -1.63
C GLU A 16 -4.16 13.35 -0.69
N PRO A 17 -3.77 12.90 0.52
CA PRO A 17 -2.45 13.09 1.15
C PRO A 17 -1.42 12.00 0.84
N ASP A 18 -1.75 11.02 -0.02
CA ASP A 18 -0.91 9.85 -0.29
C ASP A 18 0.49 10.22 -0.80
N ARG A 19 0.54 11.10 -1.80
CA ARG A 19 1.81 11.58 -2.38
C ARG A 19 2.73 12.20 -1.33
N THR A 20 2.18 13.02 -0.43
CA THR A 20 2.97 13.63 0.66
C THR A 20 3.41 12.60 1.69
N GLY A 21 2.54 11.64 2.03
CA GLY A 21 2.87 10.51 2.89
C GLY A 21 4.07 9.71 2.35
N HIS A 22 4.04 9.32 1.08
CA HIS A 22 5.13 8.57 0.45
C HIS A 22 6.47 9.32 0.46
N LYS A 23 6.47 10.65 0.33
CA LYS A 23 7.70 11.46 0.37
C LYS A 23 8.33 11.52 1.76
N HIS A 24 7.53 11.48 2.82
CA HIS A 24 7.99 11.80 4.18
C HIS A 24 7.91 10.64 5.19
N LYS A 25 7.32 9.50 4.85
CA LYS A 25 7.13 8.36 5.78
C LYS A 25 8.03 7.15 5.48
N GLY A 26 9.23 7.37 4.93
CA GLY A 26 10.20 6.33 4.57
C GLY A 26 11.24 5.98 5.67
N PRO A 27 11.98 4.86 5.52
CA PRO A 27 12.80 4.22 6.58
C PRO A 27 14.10 4.91 6.98
N LYS A 28 14.35 6.15 6.55
CA LYS A 28 15.61 6.86 6.82
C LYS A 28 15.42 8.37 6.95
N GLN A 29 14.55 8.78 7.84
CA GLN A 29 14.48 10.18 8.23
C GLN A 29 14.94 10.27 9.69
N ARG A 30 15.80 11.26 10.01
CA ARG A 30 16.16 11.57 11.40
C ARG A 30 14.91 12.08 12.10
N ASP A 31 14.85 12.04 13.43
CA ASP A 31 13.67 12.48 14.20
C ASP A 31 13.17 13.88 13.79
N GLU A 32 14.07 14.83 13.55
CA GLU A 32 13.78 16.18 13.05
C GLU A 32 13.08 16.21 11.67
N ILE A 33 13.36 15.22 10.81
CA ILE A 33 12.76 15.12 9.48
C ILE A 33 11.36 14.47 9.57
N TYR A 34 11.08 13.63 10.57
CA TYR A 34 9.75 13.09 10.78
C TYR A 34 8.75 14.16 11.26
N GLU A 35 9.16 15.04 12.17
CA GLU A 35 8.31 16.18 12.58
C GLU A 35 7.99 17.09 11.39
N LEU A 36 8.99 17.38 10.54
CA LEU A 36 8.76 18.09 9.28
C LEU A 36 7.82 17.30 8.37
N GLY A 37 7.94 15.97 8.30
CA GLY A 37 7.07 15.10 7.54
C GLY A 37 5.61 15.13 7.98
N ASP A 38 5.36 15.14 9.28
CA ASP A 38 4.02 15.27 9.86
C ASP A 38 3.43 16.65 9.56
N LEU A 39 4.22 17.71 9.66
CA LEU A 39 3.79 19.06 9.27
C LEU A 39 3.45 19.15 7.77
N GLN A 40 4.20 18.48 6.89
CA GLN A 40 3.85 18.43 5.47
C GLN A 40 2.55 17.65 5.24
N LEU A 41 2.35 16.55 5.95
CA LEU A 41 1.12 15.76 5.85
C LEU A 41 -0.10 16.55 6.34
N GLU A 42 0.03 17.27 7.45
CA GLU A 42 -1.00 18.18 7.97
C GLU A 42 -1.35 19.26 6.93
N ARG A 43 -0.34 19.87 6.29
CA ARG A 43 -0.56 20.84 5.22
C ARG A 43 -1.30 20.24 4.03
N ALA A 44 -0.91 19.04 3.59
CA ALA A 44 -1.60 18.36 2.49
C ALA A 44 -3.08 18.06 2.84
N LEU A 45 -3.37 17.68 4.08
CA LEU A 45 -4.74 17.48 4.56
C LEU A 45 -5.53 18.80 4.56
N ILE A 46 -4.93 19.90 5.02
CA ILE A 46 -5.54 21.23 4.98
C ILE A 46 -5.83 21.67 3.54
N GLU A 47 -4.96 21.38 2.59
CA GLU A 47 -5.19 21.68 1.16
C GLU A 47 -6.38 20.89 0.59
N VAL A 48 -6.47 19.59 0.90
CA VAL A 48 -7.61 18.75 0.48
C VAL A 48 -8.92 19.23 1.11
N ASP A 49 -8.91 19.55 2.41
CA ASP A 49 -10.08 20.08 3.12
C ASP A 49 -10.54 21.42 2.53
N ASN A 50 -9.60 22.33 2.23
CA ASN A 50 -9.91 23.60 1.59
C ASN A 50 -10.51 23.43 0.18
N ALA A 51 -9.99 22.49 -0.61
CA ALA A 51 -10.53 22.20 -1.94
C ALA A 51 -11.96 21.62 -1.85
N LEU A 52 -12.18 20.71 -0.90
CA LEU A 52 -13.51 20.17 -0.62
C LEU A 52 -14.46 21.28 -0.16
N SER A 53 -14.06 22.12 0.79
CA SER A 53 -14.85 23.25 1.27
C SER A 53 -15.27 24.18 0.14
N GLN A 54 -14.35 24.51 -0.78
CA GLN A 54 -14.66 25.31 -1.97
C GLN A 54 -15.68 24.62 -2.88
N PHE A 55 -15.53 23.31 -3.11
CA PHE A 55 -16.48 22.54 -3.91
C PHE A 55 -17.89 22.54 -3.29
N LEU A 56 -18.01 22.29 -1.97
CA LEU A 56 -19.32 22.28 -1.29
C LEU A 56 -19.97 23.67 -1.32
N LYS A 57 -19.21 24.75 -1.08
CA LYS A 57 -19.70 26.13 -1.22
C LYS A 57 -20.21 26.42 -2.62
N MET A 58 -19.60 25.84 -3.65
CA MET A 58 -20.07 25.99 -5.02
C MET A 58 -21.35 25.23 -5.29
N LEU A 59 -21.49 24.01 -4.76
CA LEU A 59 -22.77 23.30 -4.82
C LEU A 59 -23.89 24.08 -4.12
N GLU A 60 -23.60 24.69 -2.97
CA GLU A 60 -24.57 25.51 -2.24
C GLU A 60 -24.98 26.76 -3.04
N LYS A 61 -23.99 27.51 -3.56
CA LYS A 61 -24.24 28.72 -4.37
C LYS A 61 -25.09 28.42 -5.61
N GLU A 62 -24.88 27.26 -6.24
CA GLU A 62 -25.62 26.82 -7.42
C GLU A 62 -26.97 26.14 -7.06
N GLY A 63 -27.34 26.08 -5.78
CA GLY A 63 -28.60 25.44 -5.34
C GLY A 63 -28.62 23.91 -5.49
N LEU A 64 -27.46 23.28 -5.64
CA LEU A 64 -27.30 21.84 -5.86
C LEU A 64 -27.01 21.05 -4.60
N TRP A 65 -26.68 21.71 -3.49
CA TRP A 65 -26.28 21.05 -2.23
C TRP A 65 -27.27 19.99 -1.76
N CYS A 66 -28.57 20.31 -1.77
CA CYS A 66 -29.63 19.39 -1.34
C CYS A 66 -30.00 18.32 -2.38
N CYS A 67 -29.40 18.37 -3.57
CA CYS A 67 -29.75 17.53 -4.72
C CYS A 67 -28.65 16.52 -5.08
N VAL A 68 -27.46 16.63 -4.49
CA VAL A 68 -26.29 15.79 -4.78
C VAL A 68 -26.04 14.83 -3.62
N ASN A 69 -25.94 13.54 -3.93
CA ASN A 69 -25.43 12.55 -2.98
C ASN A 69 -23.90 12.50 -3.09
N LEU A 70 -23.20 12.96 -2.06
CA LEU A 70 -21.74 12.98 -2.01
C LEU A 70 -21.21 11.80 -1.18
N VAL A 71 -20.26 11.05 -1.74
CA VAL A 71 -19.54 9.98 -1.05
C VAL A 71 -18.05 10.34 -1.06
N ILE A 72 -17.47 10.47 0.13
CA ILE A 72 -16.04 10.73 0.30
C ILE A 72 -15.41 9.48 0.88
N VAL A 73 -14.44 8.92 0.16
CA VAL A 73 -13.74 7.69 0.52
C VAL A 73 -12.25 7.82 0.24
N SER A 74 -11.47 6.96 0.87
CA SER A 74 -10.07 6.73 0.56
C SER A 74 -9.90 5.26 0.19
N ASP A 75 -8.98 5.00 -0.72
CA ASP A 75 -8.60 3.66 -1.18
C ASP A 75 -7.79 2.89 -0.14
N HIS A 76 -6.91 3.56 0.62
CA HIS A 76 -6.12 2.95 1.68
C HIS A 76 -5.56 3.95 2.71
N GLY A 77 -4.95 3.42 3.78
CA GLY A 77 -4.23 4.23 4.77
C GLY A 77 -2.76 4.49 4.39
N MET A 78 -2.01 5.08 5.32
CA MET A 78 -0.57 5.30 5.22
C MET A 78 0.11 4.84 6.51
N ALA A 79 1.30 4.26 6.41
CA ALA A 79 2.10 3.86 7.56
C ALA A 79 3.58 4.19 7.33
N GLN A 80 4.26 4.62 8.38
CA GLN A 80 5.71 4.80 8.35
C GLN A 80 6.41 3.46 8.14
N ILE A 81 7.44 3.43 7.30
CA ILE A 81 8.33 2.28 7.20
C ILE A 81 9.57 2.58 8.04
N ASP A 82 10.00 1.68 8.91
CA ASP A 82 11.22 1.80 9.71
C ASP A 82 12.22 0.66 9.45
N THR A 83 11.71 -0.48 8.97
CA THR A 83 12.46 -1.74 8.88
C THR A 83 12.41 -2.28 7.45
N GLN A 84 13.57 -2.70 6.92
CA GLN A 84 13.66 -3.32 5.61
C GLN A 84 14.16 -4.77 5.69
N VAL A 85 13.43 -5.68 5.07
CA VAL A 85 13.83 -7.08 4.87
C VAL A 85 14.44 -7.22 3.47
N VAL A 86 15.75 -7.45 3.40
CA VAL A 86 16.49 -7.62 2.14
C VAL A 86 16.48 -9.09 1.73
N LEU A 87 15.79 -9.44 0.64
CA LEU A 87 15.63 -10.84 0.20
C LEU A 87 16.95 -11.49 -0.19
N LYS A 88 17.86 -10.78 -0.86
CA LYS A 88 19.20 -11.31 -1.22
C LYS A 88 20.04 -11.74 -0.01
N LYS A 89 19.71 -11.28 1.20
CA LYS A 89 20.39 -11.70 2.44
C LYS A 89 19.84 -13.00 3.01
N ARG A 90 18.71 -13.51 2.50
CA ARG A 90 18.02 -14.70 3.01
C ARG A 90 18.01 -15.87 2.03
N LEU A 91 17.98 -15.61 0.73
CA LEU A 91 17.96 -16.66 -0.30
C LEU A 91 18.60 -16.20 -1.62
N ASN A 92 18.92 -17.16 -2.47
CA ASN A 92 19.37 -16.90 -3.83
C ASN A 92 18.16 -16.55 -4.71
N ILE A 93 18.02 -15.27 -5.07
CA ILE A 93 16.92 -14.80 -5.91
C ILE A 93 17.15 -14.95 -7.42
N THR A 94 18.23 -15.61 -7.83
CA THR A 94 18.57 -15.77 -9.25
C THR A 94 17.47 -16.53 -9.98
N GLY A 95 17.05 -15.98 -11.12
CA GLY A 95 16.00 -16.57 -11.95
C GLY A 95 14.58 -16.33 -11.45
N MET A 96 14.37 -15.55 -10.37
CA MET A 96 13.05 -15.13 -9.88
C MET A 96 12.65 -13.76 -10.43
N TYR A 97 11.35 -13.53 -10.59
CA TYR A 97 10.79 -12.18 -10.76
C TYR A 97 10.14 -11.74 -9.45
N ILE A 98 10.56 -10.59 -8.91
CA ILE A 98 10.17 -10.13 -7.58
C ILE A 98 9.55 -8.75 -7.66
N VAL A 99 8.36 -8.60 -7.08
CA VAL A 99 7.73 -7.30 -6.84
C VAL A 99 7.91 -6.96 -5.36
N PRO A 100 8.81 -6.04 -4.99
CA PRO A 100 9.05 -5.65 -3.60
C PRO A 100 7.90 -4.78 -3.07
N GLY A 101 7.82 -4.62 -1.74
CA GLY A 101 6.78 -3.83 -1.08
C GLY A 101 6.40 -4.35 0.30
N LEU A 102 5.30 -3.83 0.87
CA LEU A 102 4.73 -4.36 2.11
C LEU A 102 4.06 -5.72 1.89
N THR A 103 3.39 -5.86 0.74
CA THR A 103 2.91 -7.13 0.19
C THR A 103 3.79 -7.44 -1.02
N ALA A 104 4.87 -8.19 -0.81
CA ALA A 104 5.78 -8.54 -1.88
C ALA A 104 5.35 -9.83 -2.58
N HIS A 105 5.62 -9.92 -3.88
CA HIS A 105 5.35 -11.10 -4.68
C HIS A 105 6.66 -11.71 -5.15
N ILE A 106 6.78 -13.02 -5.02
CA ILE A 106 7.85 -13.81 -5.66
C ILE A 106 7.19 -14.70 -6.71
N PHE A 107 7.61 -14.53 -7.95
CA PHE A 107 7.39 -15.45 -9.04
C PHE A 107 8.66 -16.26 -9.21
N LYS A 108 8.57 -17.57 -9.01
CA LYS A 108 9.71 -18.49 -9.04
C LYS A 108 10.39 -18.48 -10.41
N GLU A 109 9.60 -18.39 -11.47
CA GLU A 109 10.07 -18.37 -12.86
C GLU A 109 11.10 -19.49 -13.11
N ASN A 110 12.32 -19.13 -13.54
CA ASN A 110 13.41 -20.04 -13.88
C ASN A 110 14.31 -20.39 -12.69
N SER A 111 13.95 -19.98 -11.47
CA SER A 111 14.73 -20.34 -10.28
C SER A 111 14.82 -21.86 -10.10
N THR A 112 15.98 -22.33 -9.67
CA THR A 112 16.21 -23.73 -9.31
C THR A 112 15.65 -24.09 -7.94
N MET A 113 15.29 -23.09 -7.12
CA MET A 113 14.74 -23.31 -5.79
C MET A 113 13.28 -23.79 -5.87
N THR A 114 12.94 -24.79 -5.08
CA THR A 114 11.56 -25.22 -4.83
C THR A 114 10.79 -24.18 -4.02
N ILE A 115 9.46 -24.22 -4.05
CA ILE A 115 8.62 -23.31 -3.25
C ILE A 115 8.89 -23.53 -1.75
N GLU A 116 9.06 -24.78 -1.34
CA GLU A 116 9.34 -25.19 0.02
C GLU A 116 10.70 -24.66 0.53
N GLU A 117 11.73 -24.68 -0.32
CA GLU A 117 13.03 -24.07 -0.01
C GLU A 117 12.92 -22.55 0.16
N ILE A 118 12.13 -21.89 -0.69
CA ILE A 118 11.89 -20.43 -0.60
C ILE A 118 11.12 -20.10 0.69
N GLU A 119 10.04 -20.83 0.98
CA GLU A 119 9.27 -20.65 2.22
C GLU A 119 10.13 -20.86 3.46
N SER A 120 10.95 -21.93 3.48
CA SER A 120 11.83 -22.24 4.61
C SER A 120 12.94 -21.22 4.79
N ALA A 121 13.46 -20.61 3.72
CA ALA A 121 14.50 -19.58 3.81
C ALA A 121 13.95 -18.23 4.32
N LEU A 122 12.67 -17.97 4.06
CA LEU A 122 12.01 -16.71 4.39
C LEU A 122 11.34 -16.73 5.77
N THR A 123 10.84 -17.90 6.18
CA THR A 123 10.26 -18.12 7.50
C THR A 123 11.38 -18.28 8.52
N ARG A 124 11.53 -17.32 9.44
CA ARG A 124 12.49 -17.50 10.55
C ARG A 124 11.90 -18.51 11.52
N LYS A 125 12.72 -19.49 11.93
CA LYS A 125 12.39 -20.32 13.09
C LYS A 125 12.47 -19.44 14.34
N GLU A 126 11.49 -19.55 15.23
CA GLU A 126 11.38 -18.80 16.49
C GLU A 126 12.64 -18.89 17.39
N GLU A 127 13.51 -19.86 17.12
CA GLU A 127 14.74 -20.19 17.85
C GLU A 127 15.77 -19.03 17.97
N GLU A 128 15.66 -17.97 17.16
CA GLU A 128 16.57 -16.81 17.26
C GLU A 128 16.09 -15.69 18.20
N GLY A 129 14.95 -15.84 18.89
CA GLY A 129 14.41 -14.79 19.79
C GLY A 129 14.06 -13.48 19.07
N LYS A 130 13.98 -13.50 17.74
CA LYS A 130 13.66 -12.34 16.88
C LYS A 130 12.23 -12.46 16.38
N LYS A 131 11.48 -11.36 16.49
CA LYS A 131 10.11 -11.22 16.00
C LYS A 131 10.04 -11.57 14.51
N ASP A 132 9.03 -12.34 14.13
CA ASP A 132 8.80 -12.71 12.74
C ASP A 132 8.30 -11.50 11.94
N LEU A 133 9.11 -11.03 10.99
CA LEU A 133 8.90 -9.74 10.31
C LEU A 133 8.04 -9.87 9.05
N ILE A 134 7.96 -11.07 8.46
CA ILE A 134 7.24 -11.35 7.23
C ILE A 134 6.54 -12.71 7.35
N ARG A 135 5.30 -12.80 6.88
CA ARG A 135 4.59 -14.08 6.72
C ARG A 135 4.57 -14.45 5.25
N VAL A 136 4.83 -15.72 4.96
CA VAL A 136 4.87 -16.24 3.60
C VAL A 136 3.61 -17.05 3.33
N PHE A 137 2.97 -16.80 2.19
CA PHE A 137 1.78 -17.53 1.76
C PHE A 137 1.93 -18.00 0.33
N THR A 138 1.49 -19.22 0.05
CA THR A 138 1.21 -19.71 -1.29
C THR A 138 -0.26 -19.48 -1.62
N ASN A 139 -0.65 -19.76 -2.86
CA ASN A 139 -2.07 -19.77 -3.25
C ASN A 139 -2.93 -20.74 -2.42
N LYS A 140 -2.34 -21.79 -1.83
CA LYS A 140 -3.02 -22.77 -0.98
C LYS A 140 -3.12 -22.33 0.48
N THR A 141 -2.13 -21.58 0.98
CA THR A 141 -2.05 -21.19 2.40
C THR A 141 -2.56 -19.78 2.68
N MET A 142 -2.84 -18.98 1.64
CA MET A 142 -3.42 -17.64 1.77
C MET A 142 -4.73 -17.67 2.58
N PRO A 143 -4.87 -16.85 3.64
CA PRO A 143 -6.10 -16.78 4.41
C PRO A 143 -7.32 -16.42 3.54
N LEU A 144 -8.39 -17.21 3.66
CA LEU A 144 -9.60 -17.08 2.84
C LEU A 144 -10.19 -15.67 2.86
N ARG A 145 -10.11 -14.97 4.00
CA ARG A 145 -10.62 -13.60 4.16
C ARG A 145 -9.98 -12.58 3.22
N TYR A 146 -8.78 -12.85 2.70
CA TYR A 146 -8.13 -11.95 1.76
C TYR A 146 -8.62 -12.14 0.32
N TYR A 147 -9.24 -13.28 -0.01
CA TYR A 147 -9.64 -13.63 -1.38
C TYR A 147 -8.52 -13.43 -2.42
N TYR A 148 -7.26 -13.62 -2.01
CA TYR A 148 -6.06 -13.22 -2.76
C TYR A 148 -5.20 -14.42 -3.20
N SER A 149 -5.79 -15.35 -3.94
CA SER A 149 -5.08 -16.56 -4.43
C SER A 149 -5.45 -17.05 -5.83
N HIS A 150 -6.54 -16.54 -6.43
CA HIS A 150 -7.12 -17.08 -7.66
C HIS A 150 -6.81 -16.22 -8.90
N SER A 151 -5.52 -15.96 -9.17
CA SER A 151 -5.10 -15.20 -10.35
C SER A 151 -3.64 -15.47 -10.69
N ARG A 152 -3.31 -15.60 -11.97
CA ARG A 152 -1.91 -15.72 -12.45
C ARG A 152 -1.07 -14.46 -12.23
N ARG A 153 -1.70 -13.33 -11.86
CA ARG A 153 -1.03 -12.09 -11.48
C ARG A 153 -0.59 -12.07 -10.01
N ILE A 154 -0.99 -13.06 -9.23
CA ILE A 154 -0.54 -13.26 -7.86
C ILE A 154 0.68 -14.16 -7.91
N GLY A 155 1.73 -13.82 -7.14
CA GLY A 155 2.99 -14.55 -7.14
C GLY A 155 2.80 -15.98 -6.65
N ASP A 156 3.75 -16.84 -7.00
CA ASP A 156 3.80 -18.21 -6.45
C ASP A 156 3.89 -18.16 -4.92
N LEU A 157 4.59 -17.14 -4.40
CA LEU A 157 4.56 -16.75 -2.99
C LEU A 157 4.21 -15.26 -2.83
N VAL A 158 3.41 -14.98 -1.80
CA VAL A 158 3.05 -13.64 -1.33
C VAL A 158 3.61 -13.46 0.07
N LEU A 159 4.39 -12.40 0.28
CA LEU A 159 5.00 -12.04 1.55
C LEU A 159 4.23 -10.88 2.14
N VAL A 160 3.56 -11.11 3.27
CA VAL A 160 2.85 -10.08 4.01
C VAL A 160 3.71 -9.64 5.19
N SER A 161 4.15 -8.39 5.14
CA SER A 161 5.01 -7.80 6.18
C SER A 161 4.22 -7.45 7.44
N GLN A 162 4.91 -7.45 8.58
CA GLN A 162 4.40 -6.78 9.78
C GLN A 162 4.27 -5.26 9.54
N PRO A 163 3.47 -4.53 10.35
CA PRO A 163 3.44 -3.07 10.31
C PRO A 163 4.85 -2.47 10.36
N HIS A 164 5.06 -1.39 9.61
CA HIS A 164 6.34 -0.67 9.48
C HIS A 164 7.49 -1.41 8.80
N VAL A 165 7.27 -2.66 8.36
CA VAL A 165 8.25 -3.47 7.64
C VAL A 165 7.99 -3.44 6.13
N GLN A 166 9.05 -3.30 5.35
CA GLN A 166 9.02 -3.41 3.89
C GLN A 166 10.00 -4.47 3.39
N VAL A 167 9.59 -5.27 2.41
CA VAL A 167 10.47 -6.20 1.70
C VAL A 167 11.13 -5.51 0.51
N VAL A 168 12.45 -5.67 0.39
CA VAL A 168 13.30 -5.15 -0.69
C VAL A 168 14.23 -6.24 -1.23
N MET A 169 14.83 -6.04 -2.40
CA MET A 169 15.67 -7.04 -3.07
C MET A 169 17.12 -7.06 -2.58
#